data_AF-A0A059WX81-F1
#
_entry.id   AF-A0A059WX81-F1
#
_cell.length_a   1.000
_cell.length_b   1.000
_cell.length_c   1.000
_cell.angle_alpha   90.00
_cell.angle_beta   90.00
_cell.angle_gamma   90.00
#
_symmetry.space_group_name_H-M   'P 1'
#
loop_
_entity.id
_entity.type
_entity.pdbx_description
1 polymer ?
#
loop_
_entity_poly.entity_id
_entity_poly.type
_entity_poly.pdbx_seq_one_letter_code
_entity_poly.pdbx_strand_id
1 'polypeptide(L)'
;MLLAIILCGLGYAEGAKLSKTLGGWQVISWALVISMPFTAPLMFFLMPSSLEQVSVPAWIGLAYVTLFSMLIGFIFWYRGLAQGGIAAVGQLQLLQPFFGLALAATLLGEKVDSNMLFITAGVILCVAGSRKFTK
;
A
#
# COMPACT_ATOMS: atom_id res chain seq x y z
N MET A 1 3.43 4.49 -14.55
CA MET A 1 3.29 5.10 -13.20
C MET A 1 1.94 5.80 -13.01
N LEU A 2 1.56 6.76 -13.87
CA LEU A 2 0.27 7.48 -13.73
C LEU A 2 -0.97 6.57 -13.73
N LEU A 3 -1.06 5.64 -14.69
CA LEU A 3 -2.16 4.67 -14.75
C LEU A 3 -2.27 3.86 -13.44
N ALA A 4 -1.13 3.42 -12.89
CA ALA A 4 -1.09 2.67 -11.64
C ALA A 4 -1.61 3.51 -10.46
N ILE A 5 -1.27 4.80 -10.40
CA ILE A 5 -1.77 5.71 -9.37
C ILE A 5 -3.30 5.85 -9.46
N ILE A 6 -3.83 6.03 -10.68
CA ILE A 6 -5.29 6.15 -10.91
C ILE A 6 -5.99 4.86 -10.50
N LEU A 7 -5.53 3.71 -10.98
CA LEU A 7 -6.13 2.41 -10.66
C LEU A 7 -6.05 2.09 -9.17
N CYS A 8 -4.93 2.41 -8.51
CA CYS A 8 -4.76 2.22 -7.08
C CYS A 8 -5.74 3.09 -6.28
N GLY A 9 -5.85 4.38 -6.63
CA GLY A 9 -6.80 5.30 -6.00
C GLY A 9 -8.26 4.84 -6.15
N LEU A 10 -8.66 4.43 -7.36
CA LEU A 10 -9.99 3.87 -7.61
C LEU A 10 -10.22 2.57 -6.83
N GLY A 11 -9.23 1.67 -6.81
CA GLY A 11 -9.28 0.41 -6.07
C GLY A 11 -9.50 0.63 -4.57
N TYR A 12 -8.81 1.61 -3.96
CA TYR A 12 -9.04 1.96 -2.56
C TYR A 12 -10.43 2.53 -2.31
N ALA A 13 -10.92 3.41 -3.18
CA ALA A 13 -12.24 4.01 -3.03
C ALA A 13 -13.37 2.96 -3.13
N GLU A 14 -13.32 2.10 -4.14
CA GLU A 14 -14.27 1.01 -4.31
C GLU A 14 -14.13 -0.05 -3.22
N GLY A 15 -12.91 -0.41 -2.83
CA GLY A 15 -12.66 -1.32 -1.72
C GLY A 15 -13.24 -0.82 -0.39
N ALA A 16 -13.10 0.47 -0.10
CA ALA A 16 -13.73 1.09 1.06
C ALA A 16 -15.27 1.05 0.99
N LYS A 17 -15.85 1.30 -0.19
CA LYS A 17 -17.30 1.21 -0.40
C LYS A 17 -17.81 -0.22 -0.20
N LEU A 18 -17.16 -1.21 -0.81
CA LEU A 18 -17.50 -2.63 -0.67
C LEU A 18 -17.33 -3.12 0.76
N SER A 19 -16.35 -2.60 1.51
CA SER A 19 -16.11 -3.03 2.89
C SER A 19 -17.26 -2.72 3.83
N LYS A 20 -18.15 -1.77 3.47
CA LYS A 20 -19.37 -1.45 4.23
C LYS A 20 -20.44 -2.53 4.11
N THR A 21 -20.48 -3.27 3.01
CA THR A 21 -21.50 -4.31 2.75
C THR A 21 -20.93 -5.72 2.92
N LEU A 22 -19.70 -5.96 2.47
CA LEU A 22 -19.04 -7.26 2.51
C LEU A 22 -18.06 -7.41 3.69
N GLY A 23 -17.72 -6.34 4.41
CA GLY A 23 -16.67 -6.37 5.43
C GLY A 23 -15.25 -6.37 4.86
N GLY A 24 -14.33 -5.65 5.51
CA GLY A 24 -12.97 -5.41 4.98
C GLY A 24 -12.14 -6.66 4.72
N TRP A 25 -12.32 -7.72 5.50
CA TRP A 25 -11.58 -8.98 5.31
C TRP A 25 -12.06 -9.76 4.08
N GLN A 26 -13.35 -9.73 3.76
CA GLN A 26 -13.88 -10.40 2.57
C GLN A 26 -13.45 -9.64 1.32
N VAL A 27 -13.45 -8.31 1.36
CA VAL A 27 -12.99 -7.48 0.24
C VAL A 27 -11.54 -7.78 -0.13
N ILE A 28 -10.62 -7.82 0.84
CA ILE A 28 -9.21 -8.12 0.53
C ILE A 28 -9.02 -9.58 0.09
N SER A 29 -9.71 -10.54 0.71
CA SER A 29 -9.63 -11.95 0.30
C SER A 29 -10.12 -12.14 -1.14
N TRP A 30 -11.23 -11.51 -1.52
CA TRP A 30 -11.72 -11.55 -2.90
C TRP A 30 -10.77 -10.86 -3.88
N ALA A 31 -10.17 -9.72 -3.50
CA ALA A 31 -9.16 -9.06 -4.32
C ALA A 31 -7.96 -9.98 -4.59
N LEU A 32 -7.50 -10.72 -3.58
CA LEU A 32 -6.42 -11.70 -3.73
C LEU A 32 -6.81 -12.85 -4.66
N VAL A 33 -8.00 -13.44 -4.46
CA VAL A 33 -8.51 -14.53 -5.32
C VAL A 33 -8.65 -14.08 -6.77
N ILE A 34 -9.17 -12.87 -7.01
CA ILE A 34 -9.31 -12.30 -8.37
C ILE A 34 -7.95 -11.98 -8.99
N SER A 35 -6.95 -11.57 -8.20
CA SER A 35 -5.60 -11.30 -8.69
C SER A 35 -4.82 -12.58 -9.02
N MET A 36 -5.11 -13.69 -8.35
CA MET A 36 -4.43 -14.97 -8.49
C MET A 36 -4.30 -15.47 -9.94
N PRO A 37 -5.34 -15.50 -10.79
CA PRO A 37 -5.21 -15.96 -12.18
C PRO A 37 -4.22 -15.12 -13.01
N PHE A 38 -3.93 -13.89 -12.61
CA PHE A 38 -2.95 -13.03 -13.29
C PHE A 38 -1.56 -13.16 -12.67
N THR A 39 -1.45 -13.25 -11.35
CA THR A 39 -0.16 -13.28 -10.64
C THR A 39 0.45 -14.68 -10.57
N ALA A 40 -0.35 -15.74 -10.52
CA ALA A 40 0.16 -17.11 -10.42
C ALA A 40 0.94 -17.54 -11.67
N PRO A 41 0.47 -17.30 -12.92
CA PRO A 41 1.28 -17.61 -14.10
C PRO A 41 2.62 -16.86 -14.10
N LEU A 42 2.61 -15.58 -13.74
CA LEU A 42 3.83 -14.78 -13.62
C LEU A 42 4.80 -15.36 -12.59
N MET A 43 4.30 -15.82 -11.45
CA MET A 43 5.11 -16.51 -10.44
C MET A 43 5.77 -17.77 -11.03
N PHE A 44 5.03 -18.59 -11.79
CA PHE A 44 5.61 -19.76 -12.45
C PHE A 44 6.66 -19.42 -13.51
N PHE A 45 6.40 -18.41 -14.36
CA PHE A 45 7.33 -18.01 -15.43
C PHE A 45 8.60 -17.33 -14.92
N LEU A 46 8.52 -16.65 -13.75
CA LEU A 46 9.64 -15.93 -13.15
C LEU A 46 10.29 -16.71 -11.99
N MET A 47 9.83 -17.94 -11.72
CA MET A 47 10.39 -18.76 -10.65
C MET A 47 11.86 -19.10 -10.95
N PRO A 48 12.77 -18.95 -9.98
CA PRO A 48 14.15 -19.37 -10.17
C PRO A 48 14.25 -20.90 -10.32
N SER A 49 15.30 -21.37 -10.99
CA SER A 49 15.56 -22.79 -11.19
C SER A 49 15.83 -23.56 -9.90
N SER A 50 16.22 -22.87 -8.82
CA SER A 50 16.37 -23.44 -7.48
C SER A 50 15.90 -22.45 -6.41
N LEU A 51 15.20 -22.97 -5.40
CA LEU A 51 14.77 -22.22 -4.21
C LEU A 51 15.82 -22.24 -3.09
N GLU A 52 16.89 -23.03 -3.21
CA GLU A 52 17.93 -23.16 -2.18
C GLU A 52 18.67 -21.84 -1.93
N GLN A 53 18.70 -20.96 -2.93
CA GLN A 53 19.33 -19.63 -2.84
C GLN A 53 18.44 -18.60 -2.12
N VAL A 54 17.17 -18.92 -1.83
CA VAL A 54 16.26 -18.02 -1.12
C VAL A 54 16.57 -18.08 0.37
N SER A 55 17.15 -17.00 0.88
CA SER A 55 17.57 -16.91 2.28
C SER A 55 16.38 -16.95 3.25
N VAL A 56 16.62 -17.42 4.48
CA VAL A 56 15.60 -17.43 5.55
C VAL A 56 15.01 -16.03 5.80
N PRO A 57 15.79 -14.94 5.85
CA PRO A 57 15.23 -13.58 5.95
C PRO A 57 14.27 -13.22 4.82
N ALA A 58 14.49 -13.69 3.59
CA ALA A 58 13.57 -13.45 2.47
C ALA A 58 12.22 -14.14 2.70
N TRP A 59 12.22 -15.38 3.18
CA TRP A 59 10.99 -16.10 3.55
C TRP A 59 10.24 -15.44 4.70
N ILE A 60 10.95 -14.99 5.73
CA ILE A 60 10.36 -14.25 6.86
C ILE A 60 9.76 -12.93 6.37
N GLY A 61 10.48 -12.20 5.50
CA GLY A 61 10.00 -10.98 4.87
C GLY A 61 8.73 -11.22 4.06
N LEU A 62 8.68 -12.30 3.28
CA LEU A 62 7.48 -12.70 2.53
C LEU A 62 6.31 -12.98 3.48
N ALA A 63 6.51 -13.76 4.54
CA ALA A 63 5.48 -14.05 5.53
C ALA A 63 4.97 -12.77 6.22
N TYR A 64 5.88 -11.86 6.59
CA TYR A 64 5.53 -10.58 7.20
C TYR A 64 4.70 -9.70 6.26
N VAL A 65 5.17 -9.51 5.03
CA VAL A 65 4.50 -8.66 4.04
C VAL A 65 3.13 -9.22 3.69
N THR A 66 3.00 -10.53 3.50
CA THR A 66 1.73 -11.14 3.11
C THR A 66 0.71 -11.18 4.25
N LEU A 67 1.09 -11.66 5.44
CA LEU A 67 0.16 -11.86 6.55
C LEU A 67 -0.12 -10.55 7.30
N PHE A 68 0.91 -9.85 7.75
CA PHE A 68 0.74 -8.68 8.61
C PHE A 68 0.49 -7.42 7.81
N SER A 69 1.35 -7.11 6.83
CA SER A 69 1.24 -5.87 6.07
C SER A 69 0.03 -5.90 5.13
N MET A 70 -0.12 -6.97 4.35
CA MET A 70 -1.14 -7.03 3.30
C MET A 70 -2.48 -7.52 3.84
N LEU A 71 -2.59 -8.72 4.39
CA LEU A 71 -3.88 -9.26 4.83
C LEU A 71 -4.43 -8.51 6.06
N ILE A 72 -3.74 -8.59 7.19
CA ILE A 72 -4.21 -8.00 8.45
C ILE A 72 -4.27 -6.47 8.35
N GLY A 73 -3.22 -5.85 7.81
CA GLY A 73 -3.15 -4.41 7.59
C GLY A 73 -4.32 -3.89 6.76
N PHE A 74 -4.67 -4.54 5.64
CA PHE A 74 -5.80 -4.09 4.82
C PHE A 74 -7.16 -4.28 5.46
N ILE A 75 -7.34 -5.28 6.34
CA ILE A 75 -8.58 -5.44 7.12
C ILE A 75 -8.84 -4.18 7.95
N PHE A 76 -7.81 -3.72 8.67
CA PHE A 76 -7.91 -2.49 9.47
C PHE A 76 -7.99 -1.25 8.61
N TRP A 77 -7.24 -1.20 7.51
CA TRP A 77 -7.24 -0.07 6.59
C TRP A 77 -8.62 0.17 5.98
N TYR A 78 -9.26 -0.87 5.41
CA TYR A 78 -10.60 -0.73 4.83
C TYR A 78 -11.65 -0.43 5.89
N ARG A 79 -11.56 -1.02 7.08
CA ARG A 79 -12.43 -0.65 8.20
C ARG A 79 -12.26 0.81 8.60
N GLY A 80 -11.03 1.30 8.68
CA GLY A 80 -10.72 2.71 8.96
C GLY A 80 -11.30 3.64 7.90
N LEU A 81 -11.12 3.32 6.62
CA LEU A 81 -11.71 4.07 5.51
C LEU A 81 -13.25 4.07 5.54
N ALA A 82 -13.87 2.94 5.89
CA ALA A 82 -15.32 2.82 5.99
C ALA A 82 -15.91 3.66 7.12
N GLN A 83 -15.24 3.69 8.29
CA GLN A 83 -15.68 4.39 9.50
C GLN A 83 -15.32 5.88 9.50
N GLY A 84 -14.06 6.22 9.21
CA GLY A 84 -13.54 7.59 9.23
C GLY A 84 -13.75 8.36 7.92
N GLY A 85 -14.23 7.70 6.87
CA GLY A 85 -14.42 8.28 5.55
C GLY A 85 -13.13 8.32 4.72
N ILE A 86 -13.27 8.04 3.42
CA ILE A 86 -12.15 7.90 2.47
C ILE A 86 -11.29 9.16 2.45
N ALA A 87 -11.92 10.35 2.41
CA ALA A 87 -11.21 11.61 2.30
C ALA A 87 -10.34 11.92 3.53
N ALA A 88 -10.86 11.68 4.75
CA ALA A 88 -10.14 12.00 5.99
C ALA A 88 -9.05 10.98 6.30
N VAL A 89 -9.37 9.68 6.21
CA VAL A 89 -8.38 8.61 6.45
C VAL A 89 -7.31 8.59 5.36
N GLY A 90 -7.66 8.92 4.11
CA GLY A 90 -6.68 9.09 3.03
C GLY A 90 -5.64 10.19 3.29
N GLN A 91 -5.96 11.23 4.07
CA GLN A 91 -4.96 12.23 4.48
C GLN A 91 -3.88 11.65 5.38
N LEU A 92 -4.18 10.63 6.18
CA LEU A 92 -3.18 9.98 7.02
C LEU A 92 -2.07 9.34 6.18
N GLN A 93 -2.37 8.92 4.93
CA GLN A 93 -1.34 8.42 4.02
C GLN A 93 -0.36 9.50 3.56
N LEU A 94 -0.68 10.79 3.67
CA LEU A 94 0.29 11.86 3.39
C LEU A 94 1.46 11.85 4.38
N LEU A 95 1.33 11.18 5.52
CA LEU A 95 2.44 10.96 6.45
C LEU A 95 3.33 9.78 6.02
N GLN A 96 2.85 8.88 5.18
CA GLN A 96 3.57 7.67 4.76
C GLN A 96 4.93 7.99 4.11
N PRO A 97 5.08 9.01 3.24
CA PRO A 97 6.39 9.39 2.71
C PRO A 97 7.40 9.79 3.80
N PHE A 98 6.98 10.51 4.84
CA PHE A 98 7.88 10.89 5.94
C PHE A 98 8.30 9.68 6.77
N PHE A 99 7.34 8.81 7.11
CA PHE A 99 7.68 7.56 7.79
C PHE A 99 8.56 6.66 6.94
N GLY A 100 8.36 6.63 5.63
CA GLY A 100 9.22 5.94 4.68
C GLY A 100 10.66 6.44 4.72
N LEU A 101 10.87 7.75 4.63
CA LEU A 101 12.21 8.35 4.74
C LEU A 101 12.83 8.14 6.12
N ALA A 102 12.05 8.29 7.19
CA ALA A 102 12.53 8.06 8.55
C ALA A 102 12.95 6.60 8.78
N LEU A 103 12.16 5.63 8.31
CA LEU A 103 12.49 4.21 8.38
C LEU A 103 13.69 3.86 7.50
N ALA A 104 13.81 4.44 6.30
CA ALA A 104 14.99 4.27 5.46
C ALA A 104 16.27 4.75 6.17
N ALA A 105 16.24 5.93 6.79
CA ALA A 105 17.37 6.46 7.54
C ALA A 105 17.72 5.64 8.79
N THR A 106 16.71 5.27 9.58
CA THR A 106 16.92 4.68 10.91
C THR A 106 17.06 3.16 10.90
N LEU A 107 16.31 2.47 10.05
CA LEU A 107 16.28 1.01 9.98
C LEU A 107 17.22 0.47 8.89
N LEU A 108 17.28 1.13 7.73
CA LEU A 108 18.12 0.69 6.61
C LEU A 108 19.46 1.43 6.54
N GLY A 109 19.65 2.50 7.33
CA GLY A 109 20.87 3.29 7.32
C GLY A 109 21.07 4.12 6.04
N GLU A 110 20.00 4.33 5.27
CA GLU A 110 20.07 5.06 4.01
C GLU A 110 20.23 6.57 4.22
N LYS A 111 21.00 7.22 3.36
CA LYS A 111 21.18 8.67 3.40
C LYS A 111 19.92 9.38 2.87
N VAL A 112 19.20 10.06 3.75
CA VAL A 112 18.09 10.94 3.37
C VAL A 112 18.65 12.32 3.04
N ASP A 113 18.56 12.70 1.76
CA ASP A 113 18.98 14.00 1.27
C ASP A 113 17.93 15.08 1.62
N SER A 114 18.37 16.30 1.91
CA SER A 114 17.47 17.44 2.15
C SER A 114 16.52 17.70 0.96
N ASN A 115 16.95 17.41 -0.26
CA ASN A 115 16.11 17.49 -1.46
C ASN A 115 14.93 16.51 -1.40
N MET A 116 15.12 15.30 -0.85
CA MET A 116 14.03 14.32 -0.71
C MET A 116 12.94 14.88 0.22
N LEU A 117 13.34 15.47 1.34
CA LEU A 117 12.41 16.11 2.29
C LEU A 117 11.65 17.27 1.63
N PHE A 118 12.33 18.11 0.86
CA PHE A 118 11.71 19.25 0.19
C PHE A 118 10.69 18.82 -0.86
N ILE A 119 11.03 17.84 -1.70
CA ILE A 119 10.10 17.30 -2.70
C ILE A 119 8.91 16.61 -2.04
N THR A 120 9.14 15.81 -0.98
CA THR A 120 8.06 15.18 -0.21
C THR A 120 7.12 16.22 0.38
N ALA A 121 7.65 17.29 0.99
CA ALA A 121 6.83 18.38 1.51
C ALA A 121 6.05 19.10 0.38
N GLY A 122 6.68 19.35 -0.77
CA GLY A 122 6.04 19.95 -1.94
C GLY A 122 4.86 19.13 -2.46
N VAL A 123 5.03 17.81 -2.60
CA VAL A 123 3.94 16.89 -3.02
C VAL A 123 2.77 16.95 -2.03
N ILE A 124 3.05 16.96 -0.73
CA ILE A 124 2.02 17.03 0.30
C ILE A 124 1.29 18.38 0.27
N LEU A 125 2.00 19.49 0.06
CA LEU A 125 1.39 20.81 -0.11
C LEU A 125 0.49 20.86 -1.36
N CYS A 126 0.89 20.23 -2.46
CA CYS A 126 0.04 20.10 -3.64
C CYS A 126 -1.25 19.31 -3.35
N VAL A 127 -1.15 18.19 -2.62
CA VAL A 127 -2.34 17.40 -2.24
C VAL A 127 -3.21 18.13 -1.21
N ALA A 128 -2.61 18.81 -0.24
CA ALA A 128 -3.34 19.65 0.71
C ALA A 128 -4.06 20.82 -0.01
N GLY A 129 -3.41 21.43 -1.00
CA GLY A 129 -3.98 22.47 -1.84
C GLY A 129 -5.12 21.95 -2.73
N SER A 130 -5.01 20.75 -3.28
CA SER A 130 -6.05 20.16 -4.14
C SER A 130 -7.36 19.89 -3.41
N ARG A 131 -7.32 19.64 -2.08
CA ARG A 131 -8.54 19.50 -1.26
C ARG A 131 -9.47 20.71 -1.35
N LYS A 132 -8.95 21.93 -1.58
CA LYS A 132 -9.80 23.13 -1.73
C LYS A 132 -10.75 23.02 -2.94
N PHE A 133 -10.44 22.16 -3.90
CA PHE A 133 -11.22 21.96 -5.12
C PHE A 133 -12.10 20.71 -5.08
N THR A 134 -11.94 19.85 -4.07
CA THR A 134 -12.78 18.66 -3.86
C THR A 134 -13.98 19.06 -3.00
N LYS A 135 -15.03 19.57 -3.67
CA LYS A 135 -16.35 19.79 -3.04
C LYS A 135 -17.11 18.48 -2.90
#